data_AF-A0A254SHW0-F1
#
_entry.id   AF-A0A254SHW0-F1
#
_cell.length_a   1.000
_cell.length_b   1.000
_cell.length_c   1.000
_cell.angle_alpha   90.00
_cell.angle_beta   90.00
_cell.angle_gamma   90.00
#
_symmetry.space_group_name_H-M   'P 1'
#
loop_
_entity.id
_entity.type
_entity.pdbx_description
1 polymer ?
#
loop_
_entity_poly.entity_id
_entity_poly.type
_entity_poly.pdbx_seq_one_letter_code
_entity_poly.pdbx_strand_id
1 'polypeptide(L)'
;MTYTKFYSTAYQFLLAHLPTSITEASLQRYFIPERNGFSSIADVFEGFIESAQTQQMLPNVIKFRERHKQIKKILCNFNVARVIKTWDANTLYKEFRRQFNVTSTDSPKNCWFRWSEAVISIAKFLSSFKDANDFRGFIASFGYNAKTKMALPLLISIRIKGMGFSLVCNALKELGYSEYPKPDVHLKDVISTAGFCEHDDYAVFETIVNISNEVQYKGDKTATPYKIDKIIWLICSGNFYLDNINGKSWKREFVDEVKNGQPECI
;
A
#
# COMPACT_ATOMS: atom_id res chain seq x y z
N MET A 1 5.15 -26.44 -0.92
CA MET A 1 3.75 -26.16 -0.50
C MET A 1 2.96 -25.70 -1.72
N THR A 2 1.64 -25.91 -1.82
CA THR A 2 0.82 -25.33 -2.93
C THR A 2 0.25 -23.96 -2.52
N TYR A 3 -0.19 -23.11 -3.47
CA TYR A 3 -0.79 -21.80 -3.15
C TYR A 3 -2.04 -21.91 -2.29
N THR A 4 -2.88 -22.88 -2.59
CA THR A 4 -4.12 -23.14 -1.83
C THR A 4 -3.84 -23.63 -0.41
N LYS A 5 -2.84 -24.50 -0.22
CA LYS A 5 -2.37 -24.89 1.12
C LYS A 5 -1.75 -23.72 1.88
N PHE A 6 -0.96 -22.89 1.20
CA PHE A 6 -0.37 -21.70 1.81
C PHE A 6 -1.43 -20.72 2.31
N TYR A 7 -2.43 -20.40 1.48
CA TYR A 7 -3.51 -19.49 1.86
C TYR A 7 -4.31 -20.02 3.07
N SER A 8 -4.68 -21.32 3.06
CA SER A 8 -5.41 -21.90 4.18
C SER A 8 -4.55 -21.95 5.46
N THR A 9 -3.28 -22.32 5.36
CA THR A 9 -2.34 -22.29 6.49
C THR A 9 -2.19 -20.89 7.06
N ALA A 10 -2.00 -19.86 6.22
CA ALA A 10 -1.90 -18.47 6.66
C ALA A 10 -3.16 -18.01 7.39
N TYR A 11 -4.33 -18.30 6.82
CA TYR A 11 -5.60 -17.90 7.41
C TYR A 11 -5.85 -18.59 8.77
N GLN A 12 -5.65 -19.91 8.84
CA GLN A 12 -5.80 -20.67 10.09
C GLN A 12 -4.78 -20.24 11.15
N PHE A 13 -3.54 -19.94 10.75
CA PHE A 13 -2.52 -19.41 11.65
C PHE A 13 -2.96 -18.08 12.25
N LEU A 14 -3.52 -17.16 11.44
CA LEU A 14 -4.06 -15.90 11.94
C LEU A 14 -5.20 -16.13 12.93
N LEU A 15 -6.15 -17.02 12.63
CA LEU A 15 -7.27 -17.35 13.52
C LEU A 15 -6.80 -17.88 14.88
N ALA A 16 -5.80 -18.77 14.88
CA ALA A 16 -5.25 -19.34 16.11
C ALA A 16 -4.54 -18.31 17.01
N HIS A 17 -4.13 -17.17 16.44
CA HIS A 17 -3.36 -16.14 17.13
C HIS A 17 -4.12 -14.80 17.23
N LEU A 18 -5.44 -14.82 17.05
CA LEU A 18 -6.26 -13.62 17.26
C LEU A 18 -6.20 -13.18 18.73
N PRO A 19 -6.19 -11.86 18.98
CA PRO A 19 -6.49 -11.33 20.31
C PRO A 19 -7.85 -11.83 20.79
N THR A 20 -7.99 -12.10 22.08
CA THR A 20 -9.23 -12.66 22.68
C THR A 20 -10.48 -11.83 22.40
N SER A 21 -10.33 -10.52 22.16
CA SER A 21 -11.42 -9.60 21.83
C SER A 21 -11.87 -9.63 20.37
N ILE A 22 -11.13 -10.32 19.48
CA ILE A 22 -11.41 -10.38 18.04
C ILE A 22 -11.93 -11.77 17.69
N THR A 23 -13.14 -11.83 17.15
CA THR A 23 -13.72 -13.04 16.58
C THR A 23 -13.40 -13.15 15.09
N GLU A 24 -13.48 -14.34 14.52
CA GLU A 24 -13.36 -14.55 13.06
C GLU A 24 -14.35 -13.68 12.26
N ALA A 25 -15.57 -13.48 12.77
CA ALA A 25 -16.55 -12.60 12.14
C ALA A 25 -16.08 -11.14 12.12
N SER A 26 -15.54 -10.64 13.24
CA SER A 26 -15.01 -9.28 13.33
C SER A 26 -13.70 -9.09 12.55
N LEU A 27 -12.94 -10.17 12.31
CA LEU A 27 -11.74 -10.16 11.49
C LEU A 27 -12.05 -9.81 10.03
N GLN A 28 -13.24 -10.17 9.51
CA GLN A 28 -13.59 -9.91 8.11
C GLN A 28 -13.53 -8.42 7.75
N ARG A 29 -13.73 -7.52 8.72
CA ARG A 29 -13.62 -6.06 8.54
C ARG A 29 -12.24 -5.64 8.06
N TYR A 30 -11.19 -6.37 8.44
CA TYR A 30 -9.81 -6.11 8.02
C TYR A 30 -9.55 -6.48 6.56
N PHE A 31 -10.41 -7.28 5.94
CA PHE A 31 -10.26 -7.69 4.53
C PHE A 31 -11.04 -6.79 3.57
N ILE A 32 -11.59 -5.69 4.08
CA ILE A 32 -12.25 -4.63 3.32
C ILE A 32 -11.28 -3.43 3.30
N PRO A 33 -10.87 -2.93 2.12
CA PRO A 33 -10.04 -1.73 2.02
C PRO A 33 -10.63 -0.53 2.78
N GLU A 34 -9.78 0.27 3.46
CA GLU A 34 -10.22 1.40 4.31
C GLU A 34 -11.07 2.42 3.56
N ARG A 35 -10.73 2.69 2.29
CA ARG A 35 -11.54 3.56 1.43
C ARG A 35 -12.37 2.70 0.49
N ASN A 36 -13.70 2.86 0.57
CA ASN A 36 -14.65 2.33 -0.42
C ASN A 36 -14.64 3.19 -1.69
N GLY A 37 -13.46 3.31 -2.29
CA GLY A 37 -13.24 4.17 -3.45
C GLY A 37 -13.00 5.64 -3.11
N PHE A 38 -13.04 6.44 -4.16
CA PHE A 38 -12.88 7.89 -4.17
C PHE A 38 -13.99 8.50 -5.02
N SER A 39 -14.29 9.78 -4.87
CA SER A 39 -15.33 10.46 -5.68
C SER A 39 -14.75 11.51 -6.62
N SER A 40 -13.54 11.99 -6.35
CA SER A 40 -12.89 13.08 -7.09
C SER A 40 -11.39 12.84 -7.29
N ILE A 41 -10.77 13.60 -8.21
CA ILE A 41 -9.31 13.62 -8.36
C ILE A 41 -8.62 14.15 -7.09
N ALA A 42 -9.30 14.99 -6.30
CA ALA A 42 -8.76 15.46 -5.02
C ALA A 42 -8.59 14.31 -4.02
N ASP A 43 -9.54 13.37 -3.97
CA ASP A 43 -9.46 12.18 -3.12
C ASP A 43 -8.34 11.23 -3.58
N VAL A 44 -8.16 11.09 -4.90
CA VAL A 44 -7.03 10.33 -5.50
C VAL A 44 -5.71 10.98 -5.11
N PHE A 45 -5.61 12.30 -5.28
CA PHE A 45 -4.42 13.07 -4.92
C PHE A 45 -4.08 12.89 -3.44
N GLU A 46 -5.08 13.00 -2.58
CA GLU A 46 -4.94 12.79 -1.14
C GLU A 46 -4.42 11.39 -0.80
N GLY A 47 -4.96 10.33 -1.42
CA GLY A 47 -4.50 8.96 -1.20
C GLY A 47 -3.04 8.74 -1.64
N PHE A 48 -2.65 9.31 -2.79
CA PHE A 48 -1.28 9.22 -3.27
C PHE A 48 -0.27 9.95 -2.38
N ILE A 49 -0.57 11.19 -1.94
CA ILE A 49 0.37 11.94 -1.08
C ILE A 49 0.47 11.35 0.33
N GLU A 50 -0.62 10.75 0.84
CA GLU A 50 -0.60 9.99 2.09
C GLU A 50 0.28 8.73 1.93
N SER A 51 0.16 8.01 0.82
CA SER A 51 1.03 6.86 0.56
C SER A 51 2.50 7.27 0.38
N ALA A 52 2.79 8.40 -0.26
CA ALA A 52 4.14 8.88 -0.52
C ALA A 52 4.98 9.15 0.75
N GLN A 53 4.32 9.45 1.88
CA GLN A 53 5.00 9.59 3.18
C GLN A 53 5.24 8.25 3.89
N THR A 54 4.74 7.11 3.40
CA THR A 54 4.85 5.81 4.12
C THR A 54 6.23 5.15 4.08
N GLN A 55 7.23 5.85 3.52
CA GLN A 55 8.60 5.36 3.41
C GLN A 55 9.49 5.86 4.55
N GLN A 56 10.29 4.96 5.12
CA GLN A 56 11.36 5.29 6.08
C GLN A 56 10.84 6.15 7.25
N MET A 57 11.49 7.28 7.53
CA MET A 57 11.13 8.19 8.62
C MET A 57 10.02 9.18 8.27
N LEU A 58 9.57 9.25 7.01
CA LEU A 58 8.59 10.25 6.58
C LEU A 58 7.28 10.23 7.38
N PRO A 59 6.70 9.10 7.81
CA PRO A 59 5.44 9.13 8.57
C PRO A 59 5.58 9.93 9.87
N ASN A 60 6.71 9.76 10.56
CA ASN A 60 7.00 10.41 11.84
C ASN A 60 7.38 11.89 11.67
N VAL A 61 7.90 12.27 10.51
CA VAL A 61 8.32 13.64 10.20
C VAL A 61 7.16 14.47 9.62
N ILE A 62 6.45 13.92 8.64
CA ILE A 62 5.37 14.58 7.91
C ILE A 62 4.08 14.56 8.73
N LYS A 63 3.75 13.43 9.36
CA LYS A 63 2.56 13.25 10.21
C LYS A 63 1.28 13.69 9.51
N PHE A 64 1.10 13.24 8.26
CA PHE A 64 0.02 13.70 7.37
C PHE A 64 -1.36 13.69 8.03
N ARG A 65 -1.73 12.59 8.71
CA ARG A 65 -3.02 12.45 9.39
C ARG A 65 -3.20 13.49 10.50
N GLU A 66 -2.17 13.72 11.32
CA GLU A 66 -2.21 14.73 12.39
C GLU A 66 -2.29 16.16 11.83
N ARG A 67 -1.62 16.43 10.70
CA ARG A 67 -1.52 17.75 10.07
C ARG A 67 -2.49 17.97 8.91
N HIS A 68 -3.44 17.06 8.72
CA HIS A 68 -4.28 16.97 7.52
C HIS A 68 -4.96 18.29 7.16
N LYS A 69 -5.63 18.94 8.11
CA LYS A 69 -6.35 20.21 7.89
C LYS A 69 -5.44 21.32 7.38
N GLN A 70 -4.22 21.43 7.93
CA GLN A 70 -3.24 22.45 7.56
C GLN A 70 -2.65 22.14 6.18
N ILE A 71 -2.27 20.89 5.94
CA ILE A 71 -1.78 20.41 4.64
C ILE A 71 -2.83 20.64 3.55
N LYS A 72 -4.09 20.29 3.80
CA LYS A 72 -5.21 20.52 2.87
C LYS A 72 -5.35 21.98 2.49
N LYS A 73 -5.22 22.89 3.46
CA LYS A 73 -5.25 24.35 3.21
C LYS A 73 -4.08 24.79 2.32
N ILE A 74 -2.85 24.39 2.64
CA ILE A 74 -1.64 24.72 1.85
C ILE A 74 -1.76 24.19 0.42
N LEU A 75 -2.27 22.97 0.28
CA LEU A 75 -2.49 22.30 -1.00
C LEU A 75 -3.82 22.67 -1.65
N CYS A 76 -4.34 23.87 -1.40
CA CYS A 76 -5.49 24.44 -2.11
C CYS A 76 -6.75 23.53 -2.08
N ASN A 77 -7.05 22.94 -0.92
CA ASN A 77 -8.10 21.92 -0.75
C ASN A 77 -7.93 20.71 -1.69
N PHE A 78 -6.69 20.30 -1.93
CA PHE A 78 -6.31 19.19 -2.81
C PHE A 78 -6.73 19.37 -4.28
N ASN A 79 -7.00 20.61 -4.70
CA ASN A 79 -7.25 20.91 -6.11
C ASN A 79 -5.94 20.88 -6.89
N VAL A 80 -5.72 19.79 -7.66
CA VAL A 80 -4.46 19.55 -8.39
C VAL A 80 -4.09 20.68 -9.35
N ALA A 81 -5.06 21.25 -10.07
CA ALA A 81 -4.82 22.33 -11.02
C ALA A 81 -4.34 23.62 -10.32
N ARG A 82 -4.89 23.91 -9.14
CA ARG A 82 -4.42 25.04 -8.32
C ARG A 82 -3.05 24.74 -7.71
N VAL A 83 -2.81 23.53 -7.22
CA VAL A 83 -1.53 23.14 -6.65
C VAL A 83 -0.39 23.36 -7.65
N ILE A 84 -0.51 22.86 -8.88
CA ILE A 84 0.54 22.99 -9.91
C ILE A 84 0.73 24.44 -10.39
N LYS A 85 -0.30 25.30 -10.26
CA LYS A 85 -0.22 26.72 -10.61
C LYS A 85 0.41 27.55 -9.49
N THR A 86 0.18 27.18 -8.24
CA THR A 86 0.64 27.92 -7.07
C THR A 86 2.05 27.52 -6.66
N TRP A 87 2.40 26.25 -6.81
CA TRP A 87 3.59 25.68 -6.19
C TRP A 87 4.48 24.94 -7.18
N ASP A 88 5.79 25.10 -6.99
CA ASP A 88 6.80 24.13 -7.38
C ASP A 88 7.35 23.42 -6.13
N ALA A 89 8.20 22.40 -6.31
CA ALA A 89 8.68 21.59 -5.19
C ALA A 89 9.49 22.41 -4.16
N ASN A 90 10.29 23.39 -4.60
CA ASN A 90 11.08 24.24 -3.71
C ASN A 90 10.20 25.23 -2.96
N THR A 91 9.25 25.87 -3.65
CA THR A 91 8.35 26.85 -3.00
C THR A 91 7.38 26.17 -2.04
N LEU A 92 6.85 24.99 -2.40
CA LEU A 92 6.03 24.17 -1.50
C LEU A 92 6.83 23.73 -0.26
N TYR A 93 8.06 23.25 -0.47
CA TYR A 93 8.96 22.87 0.62
C TYR A 93 9.18 24.03 1.59
N LYS A 94 9.51 25.22 1.11
CA LYS A 94 9.70 26.41 1.95
C LYS A 94 8.43 26.77 2.73
N GLU A 95 7.27 26.68 2.10
CA GLU A 95 5.99 26.93 2.78
C GLU A 95 5.72 25.90 3.87
N PHE A 96 5.93 24.60 3.62
CA PHE A 96 5.81 23.57 4.65
C PHE A 96 6.78 23.79 5.80
N ARG A 97 8.04 24.17 5.52
CA ARG A 97 9.00 24.47 6.57
C ARG A 97 8.51 25.57 7.49
N ARG A 98 8.01 26.66 6.89
CA ARG A 98 7.50 27.82 7.62
C ARG A 98 6.27 27.46 8.45
N GLN A 99 5.32 26.73 7.88
CA GLN A 99 4.06 26.39 8.53
C GLN A 99 4.22 25.34 9.65
N PHE A 100 5.18 24.43 9.51
CA PHE A 100 5.39 23.34 10.46
C PHE A 100 6.65 23.49 11.31
N ASN A 101 7.25 24.69 11.32
CA ASN A 101 8.47 25.02 12.08
C ASN A 101 9.59 23.97 11.90
N VAL A 102 9.87 23.61 10.65
CA VAL A 102 10.87 22.58 10.32
C VAL A 102 12.27 23.18 10.48
N THR A 103 13.05 22.62 11.41
CA THR A 103 14.40 23.09 11.74
C THR A 103 15.52 22.25 11.16
N SER A 104 15.21 21.09 10.56
CA SER A 104 16.20 20.19 9.98
C SER A 104 16.95 20.84 8.80
N THR A 105 18.20 20.43 8.57
CA THR A 105 19.07 21.01 7.55
C THR A 105 18.45 20.97 6.15
N ASP A 106 18.61 22.06 5.41
CA ASP A 106 18.22 22.14 4.01
C ASP A 106 19.13 21.27 3.15
N SER A 107 18.54 20.28 2.49
CA SER A 107 19.21 19.43 1.52
C SER A 107 18.18 18.69 0.65
N PRO A 108 18.57 18.17 -0.52
CA PRO A 108 17.72 17.28 -1.31
C PRO A 108 17.30 16.00 -0.58
N LYS A 109 18.01 15.63 0.49
CA LYS A 109 17.68 14.47 1.33
C LYS A 109 16.67 14.80 2.43
N ASN A 110 16.32 16.07 2.63
CA ASN A 110 15.35 16.48 3.64
C ASN A 110 13.98 15.82 3.38
N CYS A 111 13.36 15.27 4.42
CA CYS A 111 12.09 14.55 4.30
C CYS A 111 10.97 15.43 3.73
N TRP A 112 10.90 16.70 4.15
CA TRP A 112 9.91 17.65 3.63
C TRP A 112 10.19 18.03 2.18
N PHE A 113 11.45 18.15 1.79
CA PHE A 113 11.81 18.41 0.40
C PHE A 113 11.41 17.24 -0.51
N ARG A 114 11.81 16.02 -0.13
CA ARG A 114 11.45 14.79 -0.84
C ARG A 114 9.94 14.60 -0.96
N TRP A 115 9.20 14.88 0.13
CA TRP A 115 7.75 14.80 0.11
C TRP A 115 7.12 15.89 -0.75
N SER A 116 7.62 17.13 -0.72
CA SER A 116 7.19 18.19 -1.65
C SER A 116 7.42 17.83 -3.12
N GLU A 117 8.55 17.23 -3.46
CA GLU A 117 8.80 16.71 -4.82
C GLU A 117 7.76 15.67 -5.23
N ALA A 118 7.47 14.72 -4.34
CA ALA A 118 6.44 13.71 -4.59
C ALA A 118 5.07 14.38 -4.77
N VAL A 119 4.66 15.29 -3.88
CA VAL A 119 3.37 16.00 -3.96
C VAL A 119 3.20 16.72 -5.31
N ILE A 120 4.21 17.45 -5.76
CA ILE A 120 4.15 18.16 -7.06
C ILE A 120 4.16 17.18 -8.22
N SER A 121 4.94 16.10 -8.15
CA SER A 121 4.98 15.08 -9.21
C SER A 121 3.64 14.34 -9.34
N ILE A 122 3.01 14.00 -8.22
CA ILE A 122 1.67 13.39 -8.17
C ILE A 122 0.64 14.37 -8.74
N ALA A 123 0.66 15.65 -8.33
CA ALA A 123 -0.29 16.65 -8.82
C ALA A 123 -0.19 16.82 -10.35
N LYS A 124 1.03 16.82 -10.90
CA LYS A 124 1.26 16.85 -12.36
C LYS A 124 0.73 15.60 -13.05
N PHE A 125 1.02 14.41 -12.52
CA PHE A 125 0.48 13.16 -13.05
C PHE A 125 -1.05 13.18 -13.05
N LEU A 126 -1.68 13.59 -11.94
CA LEU A 126 -3.13 13.59 -11.83
C LEU A 126 -3.82 14.70 -12.64
N SER A 127 -3.09 15.76 -13.02
CA SER A 127 -3.63 16.84 -13.85
C SER A 127 -3.94 16.41 -15.29
N SER A 128 -3.45 15.24 -15.74
CA SER A 128 -3.80 14.69 -17.06
C SER A 128 -5.17 14.03 -17.11
N PHE A 129 -5.80 13.77 -15.95
CA PHE A 129 -7.12 13.14 -15.90
C PHE A 129 -8.21 14.21 -15.80
N LYS A 130 -9.28 14.03 -16.56
CA LYS A 130 -10.43 14.94 -16.55
C LYS A 130 -11.17 14.90 -15.20
N ASP A 131 -11.41 13.70 -14.71
CA ASP A 131 -12.18 13.43 -13.49
C ASP A 131 -11.86 12.05 -12.92
N ALA A 132 -12.53 11.70 -11.82
CA ALA A 132 -12.34 10.40 -11.17
C ALA A 132 -12.71 9.21 -12.07
N ASN A 133 -13.66 9.35 -12.99
CA ASN A 133 -14.05 8.25 -13.89
C ASN A 133 -12.97 8.02 -14.95
N ASP A 134 -12.38 9.08 -15.48
CA ASP A 134 -11.24 8.99 -16.39
C ASP A 134 -10.06 8.27 -15.73
N PHE A 135 -9.72 8.63 -14.48
CA PHE A 135 -8.73 7.90 -13.69
C PHE A 135 -9.12 6.42 -13.50
N ARG A 136 -10.38 6.10 -13.15
CA ARG A 136 -10.84 4.70 -13.03
C ARG A 136 -10.71 3.93 -14.34
N GLY A 137 -11.06 4.56 -15.47
CA GLY A 137 -10.93 3.96 -16.80
C GLY A 137 -9.48 3.64 -17.15
N PHE A 138 -8.57 4.56 -16.80
CA PHE A 138 -7.13 4.32 -16.92
C PHE A 138 -6.68 3.10 -16.10
N ILE A 139 -7.06 2.99 -14.82
CA ILE A 139 -6.70 1.83 -13.98
C ILE A 139 -7.31 0.52 -14.55
N ALA A 140 -8.58 0.55 -14.96
CA ALA A 140 -9.30 -0.61 -15.49
C ALA A 140 -8.64 -1.20 -16.74
N SER A 141 -7.98 -0.37 -17.56
CA SER A 141 -7.26 -0.83 -18.77
C SER A 141 -6.11 -1.81 -18.48
N PHE A 142 -5.66 -1.92 -17.23
CA PHE A 142 -4.60 -2.82 -16.79
C PHE A 142 -5.11 -4.08 -16.06
N GLY A 143 -6.43 -4.23 -15.86
CA GLY A 143 -7.01 -5.25 -14.98
C GLY A 143 -7.02 -6.71 -15.50
N TYR A 144 -6.53 -6.96 -16.72
CA TYR A 144 -6.73 -8.23 -17.43
C TYR A 144 -6.04 -9.45 -16.79
N ASN A 145 -4.74 -9.37 -16.49
CA ASN A 145 -3.98 -10.47 -15.87
C ASN A 145 -2.90 -9.95 -14.92
N ALA A 146 -2.15 -10.84 -14.26
CA ALA A 146 -1.13 -10.47 -13.28
C ALA A 146 -0.06 -9.53 -13.87
N LYS A 147 0.37 -9.77 -15.11
CA LYS A 147 1.38 -8.95 -15.80
C LYS A 147 0.86 -7.55 -16.12
N THR A 148 -0.35 -7.43 -16.64
CA THR A 148 -0.94 -6.11 -16.93
C THR A 148 -1.21 -5.34 -15.64
N LYS A 149 -1.67 -6.01 -14.58
CA LYS A 149 -1.82 -5.39 -13.26
C LYS A 149 -0.47 -4.88 -12.73
N MET A 150 0.59 -5.67 -12.85
CA MET A 150 1.94 -5.24 -12.45
C MET A 150 2.47 -4.05 -13.28
N ALA A 151 2.13 -3.97 -14.57
CA ALA A 151 2.57 -2.89 -15.44
C ALA A 151 2.07 -1.51 -14.99
N LEU A 152 0.90 -1.43 -14.35
CA LEU A 152 0.33 -0.17 -13.91
C LEU A 152 1.15 0.52 -12.81
N PRO A 153 1.42 -0.10 -11.63
CA PRO A 153 2.27 0.53 -10.63
C PRO A 153 3.68 0.83 -11.14
N LEU A 154 4.24 0.00 -12.03
CA LEU A 154 5.50 0.25 -12.72
C LEU A 154 5.45 1.57 -13.50
N LEU A 155 4.47 1.71 -14.41
CA LEU A 155 4.31 2.90 -15.23
C LEU A 155 4.11 4.16 -14.39
N ILE A 156 3.28 4.10 -13.34
CA ILE A 156 3.07 5.23 -12.43
C ILE A 156 4.36 5.57 -11.67
N SER A 157 5.12 4.57 -11.20
CA SER A 157 6.37 4.81 -10.46
C SER A 157 7.45 5.51 -11.30
N ILE A 158 7.45 5.29 -12.61
CA ILE A 158 8.34 5.98 -13.56
C ILE A 158 7.89 7.44 -13.76
N ARG A 159 6.59 7.73 -13.64
CA ARG A 159 6.01 9.07 -13.83
C ARG A 159 6.06 9.93 -12.57
N ILE A 160 6.07 9.31 -11.39
CA ILE A 160 6.00 10.01 -10.10
C ILE A 160 7.33 9.92 -9.37
N LYS A 161 8.03 11.06 -9.27
CA LYS A 161 9.25 11.16 -8.46
C LYS A 161 8.95 10.86 -6.99
N GLY A 162 9.83 10.08 -6.35
CA GLY A 162 9.73 9.77 -4.92
C GLY A 162 8.72 8.67 -4.56
N MET A 163 8.04 8.06 -5.53
CA MET A 163 7.14 6.92 -5.34
C MET A 163 7.63 5.70 -6.11
N GLY A 164 8.36 4.81 -5.44
CA GLY A 164 8.70 3.49 -5.99
C GLY A 164 7.48 2.57 -6.10
N PHE A 165 7.64 1.45 -6.82
CA PHE A 165 6.60 0.45 -7.09
C PHE A 165 5.73 0.11 -5.87
N SER A 166 6.36 -0.31 -4.76
CA SER A 166 5.67 -0.63 -3.51
C SER A 166 4.78 0.49 -2.95
N LEU A 167 5.20 1.76 -3.06
CA LEU A 167 4.42 2.90 -2.58
C LEU A 167 3.23 3.20 -3.49
N VAL A 168 3.38 2.98 -4.80
CA VAL A 168 2.29 3.09 -5.75
C VAL A 168 1.27 1.98 -5.53
N CYS A 169 1.70 0.72 -5.35
CA CYS A 169 0.80 -0.37 -4.98
C CYS A 169 0.03 -0.04 -3.72
N ASN A 170 0.71 0.50 -2.70
CA ASN A 170 0.03 0.95 -1.48
C ASN A 170 -0.98 2.07 -1.77
N ALA A 171 -0.67 3.04 -2.62
CA ALA A 171 -1.61 4.10 -2.97
C ALA A 171 -2.88 3.55 -3.66
N LEU A 172 -2.72 2.63 -4.63
CA LEU A 172 -3.84 1.99 -5.30
C LEU A 172 -4.69 1.15 -4.33
N LYS A 173 -4.02 0.40 -3.46
CA LYS A 173 -4.65 -0.38 -2.40
C LYS A 173 -5.51 0.50 -1.49
N GLU A 174 -4.95 1.60 -0.99
CA GLU A 174 -5.67 2.55 -0.13
C GLU A 174 -6.79 3.30 -0.86
N LEU A 175 -6.78 3.34 -2.20
CA LEU A 175 -7.89 3.86 -3.01
C LEU A 175 -9.01 2.83 -3.24
N GLY A 176 -8.88 1.62 -2.69
CA GLY A 176 -9.88 0.56 -2.78
C GLY A 176 -9.63 -0.47 -3.88
N TYR A 177 -8.50 -0.40 -4.60
CA TYR A 177 -8.17 -1.39 -5.63
C TYR A 177 -7.56 -2.65 -5.01
N SER A 178 -8.43 -3.59 -4.65
CA SER A 178 -8.09 -4.82 -3.95
C SER A 178 -7.16 -5.77 -4.72
N GLU A 179 -6.97 -5.53 -6.02
CA GLU A 179 -6.13 -6.31 -6.92
C GLU A 179 -4.64 -5.92 -6.90
N TYR A 180 -4.25 -4.85 -6.18
CA TYR A 180 -2.85 -4.40 -6.06
C TYR A 180 -2.30 -4.63 -4.65
N PRO A 181 -1.69 -5.78 -4.37
CA PRO A 181 -1.01 -6.03 -3.09
C PRO A 181 0.24 -5.14 -2.98
N LYS A 182 0.62 -4.76 -1.75
CA LYS A 182 1.87 -4.04 -1.50
C LYS A 182 3.00 -5.05 -1.20
N PRO A 183 4.01 -5.22 -2.07
CA PRO A 183 5.13 -6.13 -1.80
C PRO A 183 6.12 -5.53 -0.79
N ASP A 184 5.65 -5.31 0.44
CA ASP A 184 6.48 -4.83 1.55
C ASP A 184 7.39 -5.93 2.13
N VAL A 185 8.21 -5.56 3.10
CA VAL A 185 9.15 -6.49 3.75
C VAL A 185 8.48 -7.71 4.37
N HIS A 186 7.21 -7.62 4.78
CA HIS A 186 6.50 -8.77 5.35
C HIS A 186 6.11 -9.75 4.24
N LEU A 187 5.51 -9.25 3.17
CA LEU A 187 5.12 -10.09 2.03
C LEU A 187 6.35 -10.73 1.39
N LYS A 188 7.43 -9.97 1.18
CA LYS A 188 8.65 -10.51 0.57
C LYS A 188 9.26 -11.62 1.41
N ASP A 189 9.44 -11.40 2.71
CA ASP A 189 10.03 -12.40 3.60
C ASP A 189 9.20 -13.69 3.62
N VAL A 190 7.87 -13.58 3.72
CA VAL A 190 6.98 -14.75 3.81
C VAL A 190 6.91 -15.51 2.48
N ILE A 191 6.66 -14.81 1.37
CA ILE A 191 6.39 -15.44 0.07
C ILE A 191 7.67 -16.06 -0.51
N SER A 192 8.81 -15.39 -0.39
CA SER A 192 10.08 -15.95 -0.84
C SER A 192 10.51 -17.13 0.04
N THR A 193 10.26 -17.06 1.35
CA THR A 193 10.53 -18.21 2.24
C THR A 193 9.62 -19.40 1.97
N ALA A 194 8.38 -19.15 1.52
CA ALA A 194 7.49 -20.21 1.03
C ALA A 194 8.00 -20.91 -0.23
N GLY A 195 9.08 -20.41 -0.84
CA GLY A 195 9.72 -20.99 -2.02
C GLY A 195 8.96 -20.69 -3.31
N PHE A 196 8.09 -19.68 -3.30
CA PHE A 196 7.26 -19.36 -4.47
C PHE A 196 7.94 -18.44 -5.47
N CYS A 197 8.80 -17.53 -5.02
CA CYS A 197 9.51 -16.61 -5.88
C CYS A 197 10.75 -16.00 -5.21
N GLU A 198 11.50 -15.20 -5.97
CA GLU A 198 12.63 -14.41 -5.48
C GLU A 198 12.19 -13.31 -4.50
N HIS A 199 13.16 -12.79 -3.73
CA HIS A 199 12.95 -11.72 -2.76
C HIS A 199 13.03 -10.35 -3.43
N ASP A 200 12.04 -10.05 -4.27
CA ASP A 200 11.92 -8.78 -4.97
C ASP A 200 10.46 -8.33 -5.08
N ASP A 201 10.27 -7.03 -5.36
CA ASP A 201 8.94 -6.41 -5.36
C ASP A 201 8.03 -6.99 -6.46
N TYR A 202 8.58 -7.36 -7.62
CA TYR A 202 7.80 -7.74 -8.80
C TYR A 202 7.38 -9.20 -8.74
N ALA A 203 8.30 -10.11 -8.42
CA ALA A 203 7.97 -11.52 -8.33
C ALA A 203 7.00 -11.78 -7.17
N VAL A 204 7.13 -11.05 -6.06
CA VAL A 204 6.19 -11.15 -4.92
C VAL A 204 4.82 -10.60 -5.28
N PHE A 205 4.75 -9.48 -6.02
CA PHE A 205 3.47 -8.96 -6.52
C PHE A 205 2.77 -9.99 -7.41
N GLU A 206 3.46 -10.52 -8.43
CA GLU A 206 2.90 -11.51 -9.37
C GLU A 206 2.47 -12.78 -8.63
N THR A 207 3.28 -13.26 -7.70
CA THR A 207 2.98 -14.44 -6.88
C THR A 207 1.71 -14.26 -6.06
N ILE A 208 1.52 -13.14 -5.37
CA ILE A 208 0.30 -12.89 -4.58
C ILE A 208 -0.95 -12.84 -5.48
N VAL A 209 -0.86 -12.22 -6.66
CA VAL A 209 -1.96 -12.22 -7.63
C VAL A 209 -2.26 -13.64 -8.10
N ASN A 210 -1.24 -14.47 -8.33
CA ASN A 210 -1.42 -15.86 -8.75
C ASN A 210 -2.01 -16.74 -7.63
N ILE A 211 -1.58 -16.57 -6.38
CA ILE A 211 -2.20 -17.23 -5.21
C ILE A 211 -3.69 -16.89 -5.16
N SER A 212 -4.01 -15.60 -5.26
CA SER A 212 -5.40 -15.12 -5.28
C SER A 212 -6.22 -15.77 -6.39
N ASN A 213 -5.71 -15.78 -7.62
CA ASN A 213 -6.40 -16.37 -8.77
C ASN A 213 -6.64 -17.88 -8.57
N GLU A 214 -5.64 -18.63 -8.10
CA GLU A 214 -5.78 -20.08 -7.86
C GLU A 214 -6.81 -20.37 -6.77
N VAL A 215 -6.75 -19.65 -5.65
CA VAL A 215 -7.68 -19.84 -4.52
C VAL A 215 -9.12 -19.53 -4.94
N GLN A 216 -9.33 -18.44 -5.68
CA GLN A 216 -10.64 -18.09 -6.23
C GLN A 216 -11.14 -19.13 -7.24
N TYR A 217 -10.24 -19.67 -8.08
CA TYR A 217 -10.58 -20.74 -9.02
C TYR A 217 -11.05 -21.99 -8.28
N LYS A 218 -10.40 -22.37 -7.17
CA LYS A 218 -10.75 -23.56 -6.37
C LYS A 218 -11.92 -23.38 -5.41
N GLY A 219 -12.48 -22.17 -5.25
CA GLY A 219 -13.79 -21.97 -4.63
C GLY A 219 -13.94 -20.78 -3.70
N ASP A 220 -12.87 -20.26 -3.10
CA ASP A 220 -12.97 -19.09 -2.21
C ASP A 220 -12.91 -17.80 -3.04
N LYS A 221 -14.08 -17.34 -3.48
CA LYS A 221 -14.24 -16.09 -4.27
C LYS A 221 -13.88 -14.82 -3.50
N THR A 222 -13.67 -14.90 -2.19
CA THR A 222 -13.30 -13.74 -1.35
C THR A 222 -11.79 -13.52 -1.26
N ALA A 223 -10.98 -14.46 -1.76
CA ALA A 223 -9.52 -14.42 -1.69
C ALA A 223 -8.91 -13.41 -2.67
N THR A 224 -9.07 -12.11 -2.40
CA THR A 224 -8.42 -11.03 -3.17
C THR A 224 -6.92 -10.91 -2.83
N PRO A 225 -6.10 -10.32 -3.71
CA PRO A 225 -4.71 -10.00 -3.37
C PRO A 225 -4.58 -9.15 -2.09
N TYR A 226 -5.52 -8.22 -1.90
CA TYR A 226 -5.65 -7.44 -0.66
C TYR A 226 -5.85 -8.31 0.59
N LYS A 227 -6.77 -9.28 0.53
CA LYS A 227 -7.04 -10.19 1.66
C LYS A 227 -5.79 -10.97 2.04
N ILE A 228 -5.05 -11.48 1.05
CA ILE A 228 -3.80 -12.21 1.28
C ILE A 228 -2.72 -11.29 1.89
N ASP A 229 -2.52 -10.09 1.35
CA ASP A 229 -1.64 -9.06 1.93
C ASP A 229 -2.04 -8.79 3.39
N LYS A 230 -3.31 -8.57 3.68
CA LYS A 230 -3.77 -8.27 5.05
C LYS A 230 -3.61 -9.43 6.01
N ILE A 231 -3.87 -10.67 5.60
CA ILE A 231 -3.60 -11.84 6.44
C ILE A 231 -2.13 -11.85 6.86
N ILE A 232 -1.21 -11.80 5.88
CA ILE A 232 0.23 -11.85 6.14
C ILE A 232 0.67 -10.67 7.00
N TRP A 233 0.17 -9.47 6.72
CA TRP A 233 0.52 -8.26 7.46
C TRP A 233 0.02 -8.30 8.92
N LEU A 234 -1.19 -8.80 9.17
CA LEU A 234 -1.71 -8.94 10.54
C LEU A 234 -0.88 -9.93 11.36
N ILE A 235 -0.53 -11.08 10.76
CA ILE A 235 0.36 -12.07 11.39
C ILE A 235 1.73 -11.43 11.70
N CYS A 236 2.32 -10.77 10.71
CA CYS A 236 3.69 -10.28 10.83
C CYS A 236 3.82 -9.01 11.67
N SER A 237 2.81 -8.16 11.73
CA SER A 237 2.86 -6.91 12.51
C SER A 237 2.30 -7.10 13.91
N GLY A 238 1.34 -8.01 14.10
CA GLY A 238 0.54 -8.09 15.32
C GLY A 238 -0.39 -6.90 15.54
N ASN A 239 -0.50 -5.96 14.58
CA ASN A 239 -1.24 -4.72 14.74
C ASN A 239 -2.67 -4.83 14.21
N PHE A 240 -3.62 -4.99 15.12
CA PHE A 240 -5.06 -5.00 14.86
C PHE A 240 -5.60 -3.58 15.03
N TYR A 241 -5.27 -2.74 14.05
CA TYR A 241 -5.44 -1.28 14.11
C TYR A 241 -6.91 -0.81 14.18
N LEU A 242 -7.88 -1.56 13.64
CA LEU A 242 -9.30 -1.20 13.75
C LEU A 242 -9.80 -1.31 15.19
N ASP A 243 -9.12 -2.11 16.02
CA ASP A 243 -9.44 -2.35 17.42
C ASP A 243 -8.43 -1.68 18.38
N ASN A 244 -7.49 -0.89 17.85
CA ASN A 244 -6.39 -0.26 18.60
C ASN A 244 -5.54 -1.25 19.42
N ILE A 245 -5.35 -2.47 18.91
CA ILE A 245 -4.58 -3.52 19.59
C ILE A 245 -3.21 -3.68 18.91
N ASN A 246 -2.15 -3.44 19.67
CA ASN A 246 -0.78 -3.75 19.27
C ASN A 246 -0.32 -5.04 19.96
N GLY A 247 -0.49 -6.16 19.28
CA GLY A 247 -0.08 -7.48 19.73
C GLY A 247 1.38 -7.81 19.41
N LYS A 248 1.74 -9.05 19.74
CA LYS A 248 3.04 -9.64 19.36
C LYS A 248 3.08 -9.87 17.83
N SER A 249 4.22 -9.57 17.21
CA SER A 249 4.53 -10.05 15.86
C SER A 249 4.77 -11.56 15.87
N TRP A 250 4.06 -12.30 15.02
CA TRP A 250 4.22 -13.74 14.82
C TRP A 250 4.99 -14.09 13.56
N LYS A 251 5.74 -13.12 13.02
CA LYS A 251 6.45 -13.27 11.74
C LYS A 251 7.39 -14.47 11.74
N ARG A 252 8.19 -14.63 12.80
CA ARG A 252 9.20 -15.70 12.88
C ARG A 252 8.51 -17.06 12.94
N GLU A 253 7.57 -17.21 13.85
CA GLU A 253 6.81 -18.46 14.04
C GLU A 253 6.06 -18.86 12.77
N PHE A 254 5.45 -17.89 12.07
CA PHE A 254 4.77 -18.17 10.81
C PHE A 254 5.73 -18.53 9.67
N VAL A 255 6.89 -17.88 9.60
CA VAL A 255 7.94 -18.23 8.64
C VAL A 255 8.43 -19.67 8.87
N ASP A 256 8.60 -20.09 10.12
CA ASP A 256 9.01 -21.45 10.46
C ASP A 256 7.92 -22.48 10.11
N GLU A 257 6.65 -22.17 10.37
CA GLU A 257 5.49 -22.98 9.94
C GLU A 257 5.48 -23.19 8.42
N VAL A 258 5.72 -22.11 7.66
CA VAL A 258 5.76 -22.15 6.20
C VAL A 258 6.91 -23.02 5.68
N LYS A 259 8.10 -22.94 6.29
CA LYS A 259 9.26 -23.78 5.95
C LYS A 259 8.97 -25.26 6.22
N ASN A 260 8.46 -25.58 7.40
CA ASN A 260 8.18 -26.95 7.81
C ASN A 260 7.05 -27.59 6.98
N GLY A 261 6.16 -26.77 6.40
CA GLY A 261 5.12 -27.22 5.49
C GLY A 261 5.57 -27.48 4.04
N GLN A 262 6.84 -27.27 3.71
CA GLN A 262 7.43 -27.63 2.41
C GLN A 262 7.75 -29.14 2.38
N PRO A 263 7.61 -29.81 1.21
CA PRO A 263 8.13 -31.17 1.07
C PRO A 263 9.64 -31.15 1.33
N GLU A 264 10.15 -32.11 2.10
CA GLU A 264 11.60 -32.33 2.18
C GLU A 264 12.12 -32.52 0.75
N CYS A 265 13.12 -31.72 0.36
CA CYS A 265 13.84 -31.97 -0.89
C CYS A 265 14.54 -33.32 -0.74
N ILE A 266 14.04 -34.34 -1.46
CA ILE A 266 14.75 -35.60 -1.70
C ILE A 266 15.78 -35.36 -2.80
#